data_AF-A0A2H9MT16-F1
#
_entry.id   AF-A0A2H9MT16-F1
#
_cell.length_a   1.000
_cell.length_b   1.000
_cell.length_c   1.000
_cell.angle_alpha   90.00
_cell.angle_beta   90.00
_cell.angle_gamma   90.00
#
_symmetry.space_group_name_H-M   'P 1'
#
loop_
_entity.id
_entity.type
_entity.pdbx_description
1 polymer ?
#
loop_
_entity_poly.entity_id
_entity_poly.type
_entity_poly.pdbx_seq_one_letter_code
_entity_poly.pdbx_strand_id
1 'polypeptide(L)'
;MGTYDVHVTIENKPGISDPEGDTILNDLILKGTRSTITKIKAAKMLKFTIKEKDKKTAQKKIQEICDELRIYNPMVSKVTIDVFDA
;
A
#
# COMPACT_ATOMS: atom_id res chain seq x y z
N MET A 1 13.18 -18.63 -14.61
CA MET A 1 13.05 -17.31 -13.96
C MET A 1 12.14 -16.46 -14.82
N GLY A 2 11.11 -15.87 -14.22
CA GLY A 2 10.21 -14.92 -14.86
C GLY A 2 10.43 -13.51 -14.31
N THR A 3 9.92 -12.52 -15.04
CA THR A 3 9.81 -11.14 -14.54
C THR A 3 8.42 -10.99 -13.92
N TYR A 4 8.36 -10.37 -12.75
CA TYR A 4 7.12 -10.13 -12.02
C TYR A 4 7.03 -8.67 -11.61
N ASP A 5 5.84 -8.10 -11.72
CA ASP A 5 5.51 -6.82 -11.14
C ASP A 5 4.94 -7.03 -9.74
N VAL A 6 5.49 -6.34 -8.76
CA VAL A 6 5.09 -6.42 -7.35
C VAL A 6 4.63 -5.05 -6.88
N HIS A 7 3.37 -4.96 -6.50
CA HIS A 7 2.79 -3.75 -5.93
C HIS A 7 2.75 -3.86 -4.41
N VAL A 8 3.39 -2.90 -3.73
CA VAL A 8 3.38 -2.78 -2.27
C VAL A 8 2.54 -1.56 -1.90
N THR A 9 1.43 -1.81 -1.23
CA THR A 9 0.57 -0.77 -0.64
C THR A 9 0.90 -0.62 0.83
N ILE A 10 1.29 0.58 1.24
CA ILE A 10 1.62 0.94 2.63
C ILE A 10 0.56 1.91 3.14
N GLU A 11 -0.14 1.54 4.21
CA GLU A 11 -1.19 2.37 4.81
C GLU A 11 -1.13 2.34 6.34
N ASN A 12 -1.71 3.34 6.99
CA ASN A 12 -1.81 3.38 8.44
C ASN A 12 -2.70 2.24 8.97
N LYS A 13 -2.26 1.63 10.08
CA LYS A 13 -3.03 0.60 10.80
C LYS A 13 -4.37 1.18 11.29
N PRO A 14 -5.40 0.33 11.45
CA PRO A 14 -6.64 0.77 12.09
C PRO A 14 -6.36 1.42 13.45
N GLY A 15 -7.01 2.55 13.72
CA GLY A 15 -6.81 3.34 14.94
C GLY A 15 -5.67 4.36 14.88
N ILE A 16 -4.82 4.34 13.86
CA ILE A 16 -3.86 5.40 13.58
C ILE A 16 -4.53 6.47 12.71
N SER A 17 -4.34 7.74 13.08
CA SER A 17 -4.88 8.86 12.32
C SER A 17 -4.33 8.88 10.89
N ASP A 18 -5.20 9.22 9.94
CA ASP A 18 -4.85 9.44 8.54
C ASP A 18 -5.29 10.85 8.13
N PRO A 19 -4.52 11.89 8.50
CA PRO A 19 -4.90 13.28 8.28
C PRO A 19 -5.10 13.61 6.80
N GLU A 20 -4.38 12.95 5.90
CA GLU A 20 -4.50 13.15 4.45
C GLU A 20 -5.85 12.61 3.94
N GLY A 21 -6.19 11.37 4.28
CA GLY A 21 -7.48 10.79 3.94
C GLY A 21 -8.65 11.59 4.51
N ASP A 22 -8.54 12.02 5.76
CA ASP A 22 -9.55 12.83 6.44
C ASP A 22 -9.72 14.21 5.79
N THR A 23 -8.62 14.86 5.40
CA THR A 23 -8.66 16.16 4.72
C THR A 23 -9.33 16.03 3.35
N ILE A 24 -8.96 15.03 2.55
CA ILE A 24 -9.58 14.81 1.22
C ILE A 24 -11.09 14.56 1.36
N LEU A 25 -11.48 13.73 2.33
CA LEU A 25 -12.89 13.43 2.58
C LEU A 25 -13.67 14.71 2.95
N ASN A 26 -13.22 15.43 3.98
CA ASN A 26 -13.95 16.56 4.52
C ASN A 26 -13.93 17.78 3.59
N ASP A 27 -12.78 18.05 2.98
CA ASP A 27 -12.58 19.28 2.23
C ASP A 27 -12.96 19.20 0.76
N LEU A 28 -12.96 18.01 0.16
CA LEU A 28 -13.23 17.84 -1.27
C LEU A 28 -14.49 17.01 -1.54
N ILE A 29 -14.65 15.88 -0.84
CA ILE A 29 -15.73 14.94 -1.16
C ILE A 29 -17.06 15.37 -0.52
N LEU A 30 -17.07 15.63 0.79
CA LEU A 30 -18.28 15.93 1.54
C LEU A 30 -18.80 17.36 1.31
N LYS A 31 -17.98 18.28 0.79
CA LYS A 31 -18.47 19.59 0.33
C LYS A 31 -19.32 19.50 -0.94
N GLY A 32 -19.33 18.36 -1.64
CA GLY A 32 -20.18 18.10 -2.81
C GLY A 32 -21.41 17.23 -2.47
N THR A 33 -22.11 16.75 -3.51
CA THR A 33 -23.28 15.87 -3.37
C THR A 33 -22.93 14.38 -3.21
N ARG A 34 -21.69 14.07 -2.80
CA ARG A 34 -21.14 12.70 -2.75
C ARG A 34 -21.28 12.07 -1.35
N SER A 35 -22.46 12.18 -0.75
CA SER A 35 -22.73 11.75 0.63
C SER A 35 -22.66 10.23 0.85
N THR A 36 -22.61 9.43 -0.23
CA THR A 36 -22.44 7.98 -0.15
C THR A 36 -21.01 7.55 0.21
N ILE A 37 -20.03 8.45 0.09
CA ILE A 37 -18.63 8.18 0.45
C ILE A 37 -18.42 8.55 1.91
N THR A 38 -18.14 7.55 2.75
CA THR A 38 -18.06 7.72 4.21
C THR A 38 -16.63 7.71 4.75
N LYS A 39 -15.65 7.26 3.96
CA LYS A 39 -14.26 7.14 4.40
C LYS A 39 -13.30 7.15 3.22
N ILE A 40 -12.14 7.77 3.43
CA ILE A 40 -10.97 7.67 2.56
C ILE A 40 -9.80 7.20 3.41
N LYS A 41 -8.92 6.37 2.84
CA LYS A 41 -7.62 6.07 3.40
C LYS A 41 -6.54 6.43 2.39
N ALA A 42 -5.60 7.27 2.77
CA ALA A 42 -4.40 7.51 2.01
C ALA A 42 -3.44 6.33 2.17
N ALA A 43 -2.75 5.98 1.09
CA ALA A 43 -1.77 4.91 1.06
C ALA A 43 -0.65 5.25 0.09
N LYS A 44 0.56 4.79 0.40
CA LYS A 44 1.72 4.88 -0.51
C LYS A 44 1.81 3.59 -1.32
N MET A 45 1.86 3.72 -2.64
CA MET A 45 2.06 2.61 -3.57
C MET A 45 3.51 2.62 -4.06
N LEU A 46 4.21 1.48 -3.90
CA LEU A 46 5.51 1.24 -4.52
C LEU A 46 5.38 0.11 -5.52
N LYS A 47 5.87 0.32 -6.75
CA LYS A 47 5.85 -0.68 -7.81
C LYS A 47 7.27 -1.16 -8.06
N PHE A 48 7.49 -2.46 -7.88
CA PHE A 48 8.75 -3.11 -8.14
C PHE A 48 8.60 -4.01 -9.36
N THR A 49 9.67 -4.12 -10.14
CA THR A 49 9.80 -5.16 -11.17
C THR A 49 10.99 -6.03 -10.79
N ILE A 50 10.78 -7.33 -10.63
CA ILE A 50 11.79 -8.26 -10.10
C ILE A 50 11.87 -9.52 -10.97
N LYS A 51 13.09 -10.04 -11.17
CA LYS A 51 13.31 -11.36 -11.78
C LYS A 51 13.43 -12.42 -10.70
N GLU A 52 12.54 -13.39 -10.70
CA GLU A 52 12.48 -14.44 -9.68
C GLU A 52 12.05 -15.78 -10.26
N LYS A 53 12.11 -16.85 -9.46
CA LYS A 53 11.69 -18.19 -9.94
C LYS A 53 10.16 -18.33 -10.07
N ASP A 54 9.41 -17.73 -9.15
CA ASP A 54 7.95 -17.81 -9.07
C ASP A 54 7.37 -16.60 -8.31
N LYS A 55 6.06 -16.35 -8.42
CA LYS A 55 5.39 -15.23 -7.73
C LYS A 55 5.55 -15.27 -6.22
N LYS A 56 5.59 -16.47 -5.61
CA LYS A 56 5.68 -16.62 -4.15
C LYS A 56 7.06 -16.17 -3.65
N THR A 57 8.14 -16.46 -4.39
CA THR A 57 9.46 -15.91 -4.03
C THR A 57 9.62 -14.45 -4.36
N ALA A 58 9.03 -13.96 -5.44
CA ALA A 58 8.97 -12.51 -5.69
C ALA A 58 8.29 -11.79 -4.51
N GLN A 59 7.14 -12.27 -4.05
CA GLN A 59 6.43 -11.71 -2.89
C GLN A 59 7.29 -11.74 -1.63
N LYS A 60 7.86 -12.91 -1.29
CA LYS A 60 8.69 -13.09 -0.09
C LYS A 60 9.91 -12.17 -0.11
N LYS A 61 10.58 -12.05 -1.28
CA LYS A 61 11.76 -11.22 -1.44
C LYS A 61 11.45 -9.74 -1.27
N ILE A 62 10.34 -9.26 -1.84
CA ILE A 62 9.91 -7.87 -1.66
C ILE A 62 9.48 -7.60 -0.21
N GLN A 63 8.80 -8.55 0.45
CA GLN A 63 8.46 -8.43 1.87
C GLN A 63 9.72 -8.29 2.74
N GLU A 64 10.72 -9.17 2.54
CA GLU A 64 12.01 -9.11 3.25
C GLU A 64 12.69 -7.75 3.07
N ILE A 65 12.75 -7.24 1.83
CA ILE A 65 13.31 -5.91 1.53
C ILE A 65 12.56 -4.80 2.26
N CYS A 66 11.22 -4.84 2.26
CA CYS A 66 10.40 -3.84 2.94
C CYS A 66 10.65 -3.82 4.45
N ASP A 67 10.82 -4.99 5.07
CA ASP A 67 11.07 -5.14 6.50
C ASP A 67 12.52 -4.75 6.88
N GLU A 68 13.52 -5.29 6.17
CA GLU A 68 14.94 -5.08 6.44
C GLU A 68 15.35 -3.62 6.26
N LEU A 69 14.89 -2.98 5.18
CA LEU A 69 15.21 -1.58 4.87
C LEU A 69 14.27 -0.59 5.55
N ARG A 70 13.32 -1.07 6.38
CA ARG A 70 12.33 -0.24 7.09
C ARG A 70 11.59 0.72 6.14
N ILE A 71 11.15 0.20 4.98
CA ILE A 71 10.38 0.96 3.99
C ILE A 71 9.03 1.44 4.55
N TYR A 72 8.53 0.77 5.59
CA TYR A 72 7.41 1.18 6.42
C TYR A 72 7.75 1.02 7.90
N ASN A 73 6.97 1.66 8.77
CA ASN A 73 7.05 1.46 10.21
C ASN A 73 6.01 0.41 10.66
N PRO A 74 6.40 -0.81 11.07
CA PRO A 74 5.45 -1.85 11.44
C PRO A 74 4.66 -1.53 12.72
N MET A 75 5.07 -0.55 13.53
CA MET A 75 4.29 -0.14 14.70
C MET A 75 3.00 0.58 14.32
N VAL A 76 3.03 1.38 13.23
CA VAL A 76 1.94 2.30 12.88
C VAL A 76 1.35 2.04 11.49
N SER A 77 2.05 1.31 10.63
CA SER A 77 1.63 1.02 9.25
C SER A 77 1.53 -0.48 9.00
N LYS A 78 0.71 -0.84 8.00
CA LYS A 78 0.62 -2.19 7.43
C LYS A 78 0.98 -2.16 5.96
N VAL A 79 1.51 -3.27 5.47
CA VAL A 79 1.81 -3.47 4.05
C VAL A 79 0.92 -4.56 3.46
N THR A 80 0.50 -4.36 2.22
CA THR A 80 -0.18 -5.36 1.40
C THR A 80 0.63 -5.53 0.12
N ILE A 81 0.92 -6.77 -0.27
CA ILE A 81 1.78 -7.08 -1.41
C ILE A 81 1.00 -7.94 -2.39
N ASP A 82 0.87 -7.43 -3.62
CA ASP A 82 0.25 -8.11 -4.75
C ASP A 82 1.29 -8.37 -5.85
N VAL A 83 1.26 -9.57 -6.44
CA VAL A 83 2.23 -9.99 -7.47
C VAL A 83 1.53 -10.35 -8.77
N PHE A 84 2.03 -9.78 -9.85
CA PHE A 84 1.51 -9.92 -11.21
C PHE A 84 2.59 -10.51 -12.12
N ASP A 85 2.16 -11.21 -13.18
CA ASP A 85 3.07 -11.52 -14.28
C ASP A 85 3.35 -10.20 -15.03
N ALA A 86 4.62 -9.94 -15.36
CA ALA A 86 5.04 -8.74 -16.08
C ALA A 86 4.90 -8.89 -17.60
#